data_AF-A0A357IE57-F1
#
_entry.id   AF-A0A357IE57-F1
#
_cell.length_a   1.000
_cell.length_b   1.000
_cell.length_c   1.000
_cell.angle_alpha   90.00
_cell.angle_beta   90.00
_cell.angle_gamma   90.00
#
_symmetry.space_group_name_H-M   'P 1'
#
loop_
_entity.id
_entity.type
_entity.pdbx_description
1 polymer ?
#
loop_
_entity_poly.entity_id
_entity_poly.type
_entity_poly.pdbx_seq_one_letter_code
_entity_poly.pdbx_strand_id
1 'polypeptide(L)'
;MYCEFFDLSDYPFSPRVDALNFYRSTTVDQALATLRHGMLSGDRLLVFNGAAGAGKTALLNYLRAGLASSVRSEYVLGSDDSDTEFLQAIAHAYGLPVADTRAQLFNDITHEWQRLSSRGERLLLIVDNAHGLTIPSLRVVNRLVSGQANGAYSVTVLLSGRKDLPKQLVREFGSLRDQQFRMIASLQPLNVTDTEHYISARIAHVGGEATAIFSASVMALVHTYSNGLPQRINSLCDIALLNAYAQGDNKVKRAHLESALRKLGWAVRRDSASTQAHASARIVSTDTNGHSVSYDLSGQALRIGRAEDCDIRIDQQGVADYQAAVVPISDSSYLLENHNTDNSVLVNASAVKRVPLKSGDVVSIGNAELRYETLSAEQRPSAQSS
;
A
#
# COMPACT_ATOMS: atom_id res chain seq x y z
N MET A 1 -30.24 -8.31 -4.13
CA MET A 1 -30.38 -9.08 -5.40
C MET A 1 -29.46 -10.31 -5.41
N TYR A 2 -28.12 -10.20 -5.37
CA TYR A 2 -27.30 -11.41 -5.18
C TYR A 2 -27.31 -11.93 -3.73
N CYS A 3 -27.50 -11.06 -2.73
CA CYS A 3 -27.50 -11.47 -1.32
C CYS A 3 -28.53 -12.57 -1.04
N GLU A 4 -29.79 -12.36 -1.44
CA GLU A 4 -30.86 -13.37 -1.33
C GLU A 4 -30.52 -14.67 -2.08
N PHE A 5 -29.89 -14.59 -3.25
CA PHE A 5 -29.51 -15.76 -4.03
C PHE A 5 -28.42 -16.63 -3.36
N PHE A 6 -27.53 -16.00 -2.58
CA PHE A 6 -26.47 -16.68 -1.83
C PHE A 6 -26.81 -16.84 -0.34
N ASP A 7 -28.06 -16.65 0.06
CA ASP A 7 -28.53 -16.70 1.45
C ASP A 7 -27.75 -15.77 2.41
N LEU A 8 -27.38 -14.58 1.93
CA LEU A 8 -26.67 -13.56 2.70
C LEU A 8 -27.62 -12.46 3.20
N SER A 9 -27.41 -12.01 4.42
CA SER A 9 -28.21 -10.93 5.04
C SER A 9 -27.86 -9.52 4.54
N ASP A 10 -26.64 -9.31 4.06
CA ASP A 10 -26.16 -8.03 3.52
C ASP A 10 -25.01 -8.25 2.51
N TYR A 11 -24.44 -7.18 1.96
CA TYR A 11 -23.34 -7.18 1.00
C TYR A 11 -21.98 -7.43 1.70
N PRO A 12 -21.39 -8.63 1.59
CA PRO A 12 -20.19 -9.03 2.35
C PRO A 12 -18.97 -8.16 2.04
N PHE A 13 -18.84 -7.66 0.80
CA PHE A 13 -17.68 -6.90 0.33
C PHE A 13 -17.93 -5.39 0.22
N SER A 14 -18.98 -4.90 0.87
CA SER A 14 -19.23 -3.45 0.96
C SER A 14 -18.03 -2.71 1.56
N PRO A 15 -17.67 -1.52 1.04
CA PRO A 15 -16.58 -0.72 1.59
C PRO A 15 -16.88 -0.19 3.01
N ARG A 16 -18.13 -0.27 3.47
CA ARG A 16 -18.50 0.02 4.85
C ARG A 16 -17.97 -1.09 5.76
N VAL A 17 -16.81 -0.87 6.34
CA VAL A 17 -16.27 -1.74 7.37
C VAL A 17 -16.84 -1.27 8.71
N ASP A 18 -17.72 -2.07 9.31
CA ASP A 18 -18.05 -1.90 10.71
C ASP A 18 -16.77 -2.12 11.53
N ALA A 19 -16.43 -1.15 12.38
CA ALA A 19 -15.26 -1.24 13.25
C ALA A 19 -15.32 -2.47 14.17
N LEU A 20 -16.50 -3.03 14.43
CA LEU A 20 -16.64 -4.25 15.23
C LEU A 20 -16.28 -5.53 14.46
N ASN A 21 -16.22 -5.48 13.13
CA ASN A 21 -16.05 -6.64 12.26
C ASN A 21 -14.79 -6.55 11.37
N PHE A 22 -13.77 -5.86 11.89
CA PHE A 22 -12.48 -5.73 11.25
C PHE A 22 -11.69 -7.05 11.30
N TYR A 23 -11.34 -7.60 10.14
CA TYR A 23 -10.47 -8.78 10.06
C TYR A 23 -9.06 -8.45 10.55
N ARG A 24 -8.57 -9.24 11.51
CA ARG A 24 -7.26 -9.08 12.12
C ARG A 24 -6.29 -10.11 11.55
N SER A 25 -5.52 -9.69 10.54
CA SER A 25 -4.36 -10.46 10.09
C SER A 25 -3.21 -10.39 11.09
N THR A 26 -2.21 -11.26 10.93
CA THR A 26 -0.97 -11.20 11.73
C THR A 26 -0.31 -9.82 11.66
N THR A 27 -0.29 -9.20 10.48
CA THR A 27 0.30 -7.87 10.25
C THR A 27 -0.50 -6.75 10.91
N VAL A 28 -1.84 -6.85 10.91
CA VAL A 28 -2.73 -5.95 11.64
C VAL A 28 -2.47 -6.04 13.15
N ASP A 29 -2.35 -7.25 13.68
CA ASP A 29 -2.15 -7.46 15.12
C ASP A 29 -0.83 -6.90 15.61
N GLN A 30 0.24 -7.10 14.85
CA GLN A 30 1.54 -6.48 15.11
C GLN A 30 1.47 -4.94 15.08
N ALA A 31 0.80 -4.37 14.08
CA ALA A 31 0.61 -2.93 13.97
C ALA A 31 -0.19 -2.36 15.16
N LEU A 32 -1.30 -3.00 15.54
CA LEU A 32 -2.12 -2.59 16.68
C LEU A 32 -1.36 -2.69 18.01
N ALA A 33 -0.59 -3.76 18.22
CA ALA A 33 0.23 -3.92 19.41
C ALA A 33 1.28 -2.80 19.51
N THR A 34 1.93 -2.46 18.39
CA THR A 34 2.92 -1.38 18.33
C THR A 34 2.29 0.00 18.55
N LEU A 35 1.11 0.25 17.97
CA LEU A 35 0.34 1.48 18.18
C LEU A 35 -0.02 1.67 19.66
N ARG A 36 -0.59 0.63 20.28
CA ARG A 36 -0.95 0.63 21.70
C ARG A 36 0.26 0.82 22.59
N HIS A 37 1.35 0.11 22.30
CA HIS A 37 2.60 0.27 23.05
C HIS A 37 3.13 1.71 22.96
N GLY A 38 3.13 2.32 21.76
CA GLY A 38 3.59 3.69 21.58
C GLY A 38 2.74 4.71 22.35
N MET A 39 1.41 4.54 22.33
CA MET A 39 0.49 5.36 23.12
C MET A 39 0.68 5.19 24.63
N LEU A 40 1.02 3.99 25.11
CA LEU A 40 1.28 3.73 26.53
C LEU A 40 2.66 4.23 26.99
N SER A 41 3.66 4.21 26.09
CA SER A 41 5.04 4.61 26.36
C SER A 41 5.23 6.14 26.39
N GLY A 42 4.20 6.90 26.05
CA GLY A 42 4.27 8.36 25.98
C GLY A 42 4.93 8.89 24.71
N ASP A 43 4.96 8.10 23.63
CA ASP A 43 5.43 8.60 22.34
C ASP A 43 4.46 9.68 21.83
N ARG A 44 5.01 10.82 21.44
CA ARG A 44 4.21 12.00 21.05
C ARG A 44 3.84 11.97 19.57
N LEU A 45 4.64 11.29 18.75
CA LEU A 45 4.42 11.17 17.33
C LEU A 45 4.55 9.71 16.89
N LEU A 46 3.44 9.15 16.42
CA LEU A 46 3.35 7.81 15.84
C LEU A 46 3.12 7.95 14.34
N VAL A 47 3.85 7.16 13.54
CA VAL A 47 3.66 7.15 12.09
C VAL A 47 3.38 5.74 11.60
N PHE A 48 2.25 5.59 10.92
CA PHE A 48 1.75 4.33 10.41
C PHE A 48 1.58 4.38 8.89
N ASN A 49 2.37 3.60 8.16
CA ASN A 49 2.35 3.63 6.70
C ASN A 49 1.82 2.33 6.07
N GLY A 50 1.56 2.36 4.77
CA GLY A 50 1.09 1.20 4.02
C GLY A 50 0.61 1.58 2.62
N ALA A 51 0.47 0.59 1.74
CA ALA A 51 -0.01 0.80 0.38
C ALA A 51 -1.44 1.39 0.36
N ALA A 52 -1.80 2.06 -0.74
CA ALA A 52 -3.19 2.44 -0.98
C ALA A 52 -4.08 1.18 -0.99
N GLY A 53 -5.25 1.24 -0.34
CA GLY A 53 -6.16 0.10 -0.26
C GLY A 53 -5.74 -1.02 0.71
N ALA A 54 -4.63 -0.86 1.46
CA ALA A 54 -4.17 -1.85 2.43
C ALA A 54 -5.08 -2.00 3.68
N GLY A 55 -6.03 -1.08 3.89
CA GLY A 55 -6.91 -1.10 5.06
C GLY A 55 -6.49 -0.19 6.22
N LYS A 56 -5.62 0.80 5.97
CA LYS A 56 -5.12 1.73 7.01
C LYS A 56 -6.26 2.45 7.75
N THR A 57 -7.15 3.10 7.02
CA THR A 57 -8.33 3.79 7.57
C THR A 57 -9.20 2.86 8.42
N ALA A 58 -9.41 1.62 7.97
CA ALA A 58 -10.18 0.64 8.72
C ALA A 58 -9.49 0.24 10.04
N LEU A 59 -8.16 0.07 10.02
CA LEU A 59 -7.36 -0.17 11.24
C LEU A 59 -7.45 1.01 12.21
N LEU A 60 -7.37 2.25 11.73
CA LEU A 60 -7.49 3.45 12.58
C LEU A 60 -8.87 3.54 13.25
N ASN A 61 -9.93 3.25 12.51
CA ASN A 61 -11.29 3.21 13.04
C ASN A 61 -11.46 2.09 14.07
N TYR A 62 -10.91 0.90 13.80
CA TYR A 62 -10.87 -0.21 14.75
C TYR A 62 -10.12 0.17 16.03
N LEU A 63 -8.94 0.79 15.90
CA LEU A 63 -8.16 1.28 17.03
C LEU A 63 -9.00 2.24 17.87
N ARG A 64 -9.65 3.22 17.22
CA ARG A 64 -10.48 4.24 17.88
C ARG A 64 -11.65 3.64 18.65
N ALA A 65 -12.35 2.69 18.05
CA ALA A 65 -13.48 2.00 18.70
C ALA A 65 -13.05 1.19 19.94
N GLY A 66 -11.79 0.76 20.01
CA GLY A 66 -11.23 0.00 21.13
C GLY A 66 -10.46 0.83 22.16
N LEU A 67 -10.51 2.16 22.10
CA LEU A 67 -9.84 3.01 23.10
C LEU A 67 -10.59 3.02 24.43
N ALA A 68 -9.85 3.17 25.53
CA ALA A 68 -10.45 3.37 26.84
C ALA A 68 -11.19 4.72 26.90
N SER A 69 -12.23 4.82 27.73
CA SER A 69 -13.00 6.06 27.92
C SER A 69 -12.17 7.24 28.42
N SER A 70 -11.00 6.98 29.01
CA SER A 70 -10.03 7.98 29.44
C SER A 70 -9.18 8.57 28.30
N VAL A 71 -9.33 8.07 27.07
CA VAL A 71 -8.61 8.57 25.89
C VAL A 71 -9.59 9.33 25.00
N ARG A 72 -9.40 10.64 24.91
CA ARG A 72 -10.13 11.48 23.97
C ARG A 72 -9.43 11.43 22.62
N SER A 73 -10.11 10.89 21.61
CA SER A 73 -9.56 10.73 20.27
C SER A 73 -10.33 11.54 19.23
N GLU A 74 -9.62 12.35 18.44
CA GLU A 74 -10.19 13.07 17.30
C GLU A 74 -9.54 12.64 15.99
N TYR A 75 -10.29 12.76 14.89
CA TYR A 75 -9.92 12.25 13.59
C TYR A 75 -10.00 13.35 12.52
N VAL A 76 -8.92 13.54 11.78
CA VAL A 76 -8.81 14.52 10.69
C VAL A 76 -8.27 13.83 9.44
N LEU A 77 -8.77 14.24 8.28
CA LEU A 77 -8.23 13.82 6.98
C LEU A 77 -7.16 14.81 6.53
N GLY A 78 -6.00 14.30 6.13
CA GLY A 78 -4.95 15.05 5.46
C GLY A 78 -5.33 15.34 4.02
N SER A 79 -5.17 16.61 3.65
CA SER A 79 -5.49 17.21 2.36
C SER A 79 -4.42 18.26 2.02
N ASP A 80 -4.42 18.73 0.77
CA ASP A 80 -3.54 19.80 0.28
C ASP A 80 -4.00 21.21 0.68
N ASP A 81 -4.88 21.29 1.69
CA ASP A 81 -5.38 22.52 2.28
C ASP A 81 -4.26 23.31 3.00
N SER A 82 -4.54 24.59 3.22
CA SER A 82 -3.66 25.49 3.97
C SER A 82 -3.49 25.05 5.43
N ASP A 83 -2.45 25.58 6.09
CA ASP A 83 -2.21 25.32 7.51
C ASP A 83 -3.31 25.88 8.42
N THR A 84 -4.03 26.91 7.95
CA THR A 84 -5.17 27.49 8.64
C THR A 84 -6.38 26.57 8.52
N GLU A 85 -6.74 26.11 7.32
CA GLU A 85 -7.83 25.15 7.10
C GLU A 85 -7.57 23.82 7.84
N PHE A 86 -6.32 23.35 7.88
CA PHE A 86 -5.95 22.18 8.67
C PHE A 86 -6.21 22.39 10.18
N LEU A 87 -5.86 23.56 10.73
CA LEU A 87 -6.19 23.90 12.11
C LEU A 87 -7.70 24.06 12.33
N GLN A 88 -8.44 24.60 11.36
CA GLN A 88 -9.90 24.68 11.42
C GLN A 88 -10.53 23.28 11.47
N ALA A 89 -10.01 22.33 10.69
CA ALA A 89 -10.45 20.94 10.73
C ALA A 89 -10.19 20.29 12.10
N ILE A 90 -9.03 20.55 12.71
CA ILE A 90 -8.74 20.10 14.08
C ILE A 90 -9.70 20.76 15.08
N ALA A 91 -9.86 22.08 15.04
CA ALA A 91 -10.76 22.82 15.94
C ALA A 91 -12.19 22.29 15.86
N HIS A 92 -12.69 22.07 14.63
CA HIS A 92 -14.01 21.48 14.38
C HIS A 92 -14.13 20.08 14.96
N ALA A 93 -13.11 19.22 14.82
CA ALA A 93 -13.13 17.86 15.39
C ALA A 93 -13.27 17.88 16.92
N TYR A 94 -12.62 18.85 17.59
CA TYR A 94 -12.77 19.05 19.05
C TYR A 94 -14.04 19.84 19.44
N GLY A 95 -14.88 20.26 18.48
CA GLY A 95 -16.08 21.05 18.74
C GLY A 95 -15.82 22.50 19.18
N LEU A 96 -14.67 23.05 18.80
CA LEU A 96 -14.26 24.42 19.14
C LEU A 96 -14.77 25.44 18.11
N PRO A 97 -14.90 26.73 18.50
CA PRO A 97 -15.16 27.81 17.56
C PRO A 97 -14.10 27.85 16.46
N VAL A 98 -14.55 27.96 15.21
CA VAL A 98 -13.64 28.04 14.05
C VAL A 98 -13.31 29.51 13.78
N ALA A 99 -12.12 29.93 14.20
CA ALA A 99 -11.59 31.26 13.91
C ALA A 99 -10.93 31.33 12.52
N ASP A 100 -10.76 32.53 11.99
CA ASP A 100 -10.10 32.75 10.69
C ASP A 100 -8.58 32.88 10.79
N THR A 101 -8.05 33.13 12.00
CA THR A 101 -6.61 33.33 12.19
C THR A 101 -5.92 32.09 12.74
N ARG A 102 -4.80 31.73 12.10
CA ARG A 102 -3.94 30.62 12.51
C ARG A 102 -3.53 30.67 13.98
N ALA A 103 -3.22 31.87 14.48
CA ALA A 103 -2.76 32.06 15.86
C ALA A 103 -3.87 31.77 16.87
N GLN A 104 -5.09 32.25 16.59
CA GLN A 104 -6.24 32.01 17.46
C GLN A 104 -6.62 30.52 17.48
N LEU A 105 -6.74 29.89 16.31
CA LEU A 105 -7.02 28.45 16.23
C LEU A 105 -6.01 27.60 17.01
N PHE A 106 -4.72 27.90 16.86
CA PHE A 106 -3.66 27.19 17.58
C PHE A 106 -3.80 27.37 19.10
N ASN A 107 -4.10 28.58 19.56
CA ASN A 107 -4.29 28.87 20.98
C ASN A 107 -5.54 28.17 21.54
N ASP A 108 -6.66 28.19 20.80
CA ASP A 108 -7.92 27.57 21.21
C ASP A 108 -7.77 26.04 21.33
N ILE A 109 -7.13 25.41 20.34
CA ILE A 109 -6.82 23.96 20.34
C ILE A 109 -5.92 23.61 21.54
N THR A 110 -4.82 24.35 21.73
CA THR A 110 -3.87 24.03 22.81
C THR A 110 -4.46 24.29 24.19
N HIS A 111 -5.27 25.32 24.36
CA HIS A 111 -6.00 25.59 25.61
C HIS A 111 -7.01 24.48 25.92
N GLU A 112 -7.76 24.00 24.93
CA GLU A 112 -8.65 22.86 25.10
C GLU A 112 -7.89 21.59 25.49
N TRP A 113 -6.75 21.33 24.86
CA TRP A 113 -5.90 20.18 25.19
C TRP A 113 -5.33 20.25 26.61
N GLN A 114 -4.96 21.44 27.08
CA GLN A 114 -4.57 21.67 28.47
C GLN A 114 -5.73 21.36 29.42
N ARG A 115 -6.93 21.86 29.11
CA ARG A 115 -8.14 21.63 29.90
C ARG A 115 -8.48 20.14 30.02
N LEU A 116 -8.43 19.39 28.92
CA LEU A 116 -8.67 17.94 28.91
C LEU A 116 -7.57 17.18 29.66
N SER A 117 -6.29 17.53 29.42
CA SER A 117 -5.16 16.91 30.12
C SER A 117 -5.23 17.13 31.64
N SER A 118 -5.67 18.32 32.10
CA SER A 118 -5.83 18.62 33.53
C SER A 118 -6.89 17.76 34.23
N ARG A 119 -7.81 17.15 33.47
CA ARG A 119 -8.81 16.19 33.95
C ARG A 119 -8.30 14.74 33.94
N GLY A 120 -7.04 14.53 33.55
CA GLY A 120 -6.43 13.21 33.41
C GLY A 120 -6.78 12.50 32.10
N GLU A 121 -7.43 13.17 31.15
CA GLU A 121 -7.71 12.61 29.83
C GLU A 121 -6.43 12.57 28.98
N ARG A 122 -6.21 11.46 28.28
CA ARG A 122 -5.13 11.35 27.29
C ARG A 122 -5.68 11.74 25.92
N LEU A 123 -4.92 12.51 25.15
CA LEU A 123 -5.36 12.99 23.84
C LEU A 123 -4.71 12.17 22.72
N LEU A 124 -5.52 11.76 21.74
CA LEU A 124 -5.06 11.15 20.50
C LEU A 124 -5.61 11.94 19.31
N LEU A 125 -4.73 12.58 18.55
CA LEU A 125 -5.08 13.17 17.26
C LEU A 125 -4.68 12.22 16.14
N ILE A 126 -5.65 11.66 15.43
CA ILE A 126 -5.43 10.82 14.26
C ILE A 126 -5.51 11.69 13.01
N VAL A 127 -4.45 11.70 12.20
CA VAL A 127 -4.44 12.33 10.88
C VAL A 127 -4.26 11.25 9.82
N ASP A 128 -5.36 10.82 9.20
CA ASP A 128 -5.31 9.86 8.10
C ASP A 128 -4.94 10.55 6.79
N ASN A 129 -4.33 9.84 5.83
CA ASN A 129 -3.81 10.42 4.59
C ASN A 129 -2.86 11.62 4.79
N ALA A 130 -2.05 11.63 5.86
CA ALA A 130 -1.09 12.69 6.18
C ALA A 130 -0.04 12.98 5.09
N HIS A 131 0.15 12.07 4.12
CA HIS A 131 0.95 12.32 2.91
C HIS A 131 0.36 13.40 1.99
N GLY A 132 -0.93 13.71 2.14
CA GLY A 132 -1.60 14.81 1.45
C GLY A 132 -1.33 16.17 2.08
N LEU A 133 -0.86 16.22 3.34
CA LEU A 133 -0.61 17.49 4.02
C LEU A 133 0.45 18.32 3.32
N THR A 134 0.16 19.62 3.20
CA THR A 134 1.16 20.59 2.78
C THR A 134 2.29 20.72 3.80
N ILE A 135 3.44 21.19 3.34
CA ILE A 135 4.60 21.42 4.21
C ILE A 135 4.27 22.40 5.38
N PRO A 136 3.58 23.52 5.16
CA PRO A 136 3.10 24.36 6.26
C PRO A 136 2.26 23.60 7.30
N SER A 137 1.32 22.74 6.87
CA SER A 137 0.49 21.93 7.77
C SER A 137 1.31 20.90 8.57
N LEU A 138 2.32 20.28 7.96
CA LEU A 138 3.26 19.41 8.69
C LEU A 138 4.06 20.18 9.76
N ARG A 139 4.45 21.43 9.50
CA ARG A 139 5.12 22.27 10.52
C ARG A 139 4.19 22.61 11.67
N VAL A 140 2.89 22.79 11.41
CA VAL A 140 1.89 22.92 12.48
C VAL A 140 1.85 21.64 13.33
N VAL A 141 1.82 20.46 12.72
CA VAL A 141 1.90 19.18 13.46
C VAL A 141 3.15 19.14 14.33
N ASN A 142 4.33 19.46 13.79
CA ASN A 142 5.56 19.48 14.58
C ASN A 142 5.49 20.44 15.76
N ARG A 143 4.91 21.63 15.57
CA ARG A 143 4.73 22.64 16.62
C ARG A 143 3.78 22.16 17.71
N LEU A 144 2.66 21.53 17.34
CA LEU A 144 1.68 20.95 18.28
C LEU A 144 2.32 19.85 19.14
N VAL A 145 3.15 18.99 18.53
CA VAL A 145 3.88 17.91 19.22
C VAL A 145 4.98 18.49 20.13
N SER A 146 5.76 19.45 19.64
CA SER A 146 6.86 20.09 20.37
C SER A 146 6.40 20.89 21.59
N GLY A 147 5.24 21.55 21.51
CA GLY A 147 4.68 22.37 22.60
C GLY A 147 4.43 21.62 23.91
N GLN A 148 4.36 20.28 23.87
CA GLN A 148 4.23 19.42 25.05
C GLN A 148 5.45 19.43 25.97
N ALA A 149 6.64 19.82 25.48
CA ALA A 149 7.84 19.90 26.31
C ALA A 149 7.69 20.86 27.50
N ASN A 150 6.76 21.82 27.42
CA ASN A 150 6.45 22.76 28.49
C ASN A 150 5.50 22.19 29.55
N GLY A 151 5.11 20.91 29.45
CA GLY A 151 4.31 20.19 30.45
C GLY A 151 2.82 20.57 30.49
N ALA A 152 2.35 21.41 29.56
CA ALA A 152 1.00 21.97 29.61
C ALA A 152 -0.09 20.97 29.20
N TYR A 153 0.20 20.03 28.29
CA TYR A 153 -0.74 19.01 27.81
C TYR A 153 0.02 17.76 27.33
N SER A 154 -0.68 16.64 27.23
CA SER A 154 -0.15 15.40 26.66
C SER A 154 -1.03 14.91 25.51
N VAL A 155 -0.49 14.93 24.29
CA VAL A 155 -1.15 14.49 23.07
C VAL A 155 -0.24 13.56 22.28
N THR A 156 -0.79 12.43 21.85
CA THR A 156 -0.16 11.59 20.83
C THR A 156 -0.76 11.95 19.49
N VAL A 157 0.07 12.34 18.52
CA VAL A 157 -0.35 12.51 17.13
C VAL A 157 -0.02 11.25 16.36
N LEU A 158 -1.04 10.62 15.76
CA LEU A 158 -0.91 9.44 14.91
C LEU A 158 -1.10 9.84 13.45
N LEU A 159 -0.03 9.83 12.67
CA LEU A 159 -0.08 10.13 11.24
C LEU A 159 -0.15 8.83 10.44
N SER A 160 -1.15 8.71 9.55
CA SER A 160 -1.20 7.61 8.58
C SER A 160 -0.97 8.08 7.16
N GLY A 161 -0.21 7.30 6.37
CA GLY A 161 0.08 7.68 5.00
C GLY A 161 0.70 6.60 4.14
N ARG A 162 1.24 7.04 3.00
CA ARG A 162 1.99 6.19 2.06
C ARG A 162 3.44 6.03 2.54
N LYS A 163 4.21 5.18 1.86
CA LYS A 163 5.58 4.79 2.25
C LYS A 163 6.60 5.95 2.21
N ASP A 164 6.27 7.04 1.55
CA ASP A 164 7.04 8.27 1.40
C ASP A 164 6.87 9.25 2.58
N LEU A 165 5.78 9.17 3.34
CA LEU A 165 5.50 10.05 4.47
C LEU A 165 6.67 10.14 5.50
N PRO A 166 7.33 9.03 5.90
CA PRO A 166 8.47 9.12 6.81
C PRO A 166 9.63 9.97 6.24
N LYS A 167 9.91 9.87 4.93
CA LYS A 167 10.96 10.65 4.29
C LYS A 167 10.61 12.15 4.30
N GLN A 168 9.33 12.48 4.08
CA GLN A 168 8.84 13.86 4.17
C GLN A 168 8.98 14.41 5.60
N LEU A 169 8.63 13.62 6.61
CA LEU A 169 8.75 14.02 8.02
C LEU A 169 10.19 14.25 8.46
N VAL A 170 11.13 13.37 8.08
CA VAL A 170 12.56 13.57 8.38
C VAL A 170 13.09 14.88 7.79
N ARG A 171 12.67 15.21 6.55
CA ARG A 171 13.11 16.45 5.89
C ARG A 171 12.60 17.71 6.61
N GLU A 172 11.34 17.70 7.04
CA GLU A 172 10.73 18.89 7.66
C GLU A 172 11.00 19.01 9.15
N PHE A 173 11.09 17.90 9.88
CA PHE A 173 11.21 17.91 11.35
C PHE A 173 12.68 17.78 11.79
N GLY A 174 13.60 17.44 10.87
CA GLY A 174 15.00 17.18 11.17
C GLY A 174 15.17 15.90 11.98
N SER A 175 15.74 16.00 13.19
CA SER A 175 15.89 14.86 14.09
C SER A 175 14.55 14.48 14.73
N LEU A 176 13.92 13.44 14.19
CA LEU A 176 12.67 12.90 14.75
C LEU A 176 12.84 12.33 16.18
N ARG A 177 14.07 12.05 16.61
CA ARG A 177 14.35 11.50 17.96
C ARG A 177 13.96 12.46 19.08
N ASP A 178 14.06 13.76 18.86
CA ASP A 178 13.74 14.79 19.87
C ASP A 178 12.22 14.91 20.12
N GLN A 179 11.41 14.37 19.20
CA GLN A 179 9.94 14.38 19.26
C GLN A 179 9.36 13.09 19.88
N GLN A 180 10.19 12.20 20.46
CA GLN A 180 9.79 10.85 20.88
C GLN A 180 9.03 10.12 19.76
N PHE A 181 9.59 10.20 18.55
CA PHE A 181 9.02 9.60 17.35
C PHE A 181 9.13 8.08 17.37
N ARG A 182 8.02 7.40 17.10
CA ARG A 182 8.01 5.97 16.78
C ARG A 182 7.44 5.75 15.39
N MET A 183 8.25 5.15 14.53
CA MET A 183 7.77 4.57 13.29
C MET A 183 7.13 3.22 13.59
N ILE A 184 5.94 3.03 13.06
CA ILE A 184 5.17 1.79 13.20
C ILE A 184 5.20 1.10 11.85
N ALA A 185 5.39 -0.22 11.89
CA ALA A 185 5.57 -1.05 10.71
C ALA A 185 4.46 -0.85 9.64
N SER A 186 4.86 -0.99 8.38
CA SER A 186 3.98 -0.86 7.23
C SER A 186 2.95 -1.99 7.20
N LEU A 187 1.67 -1.64 7.01
CA LEU A 187 0.65 -2.64 6.72
C LEU A 187 0.94 -3.28 5.35
N GLN A 188 1.33 -4.56 5.37
CA GLN A 188 1.60 -5.32 4.16
C GLN A 188 0.29 -5.83 3.55
N PRO A 189 0.25 -6.05 2.23
CA PRO A 189 -0.81 -6.84 1.63
C PRO A 189 -0.95 -8.21 2.33
N LEU A 190 -2.16 -8.75 2.31
CA LEU A 190 -2.46 -10.07 2.86
C LEU A 190 -1.74 -11.15 2.04
N ASN A 191 -1.19 -12.16 2.70
CA ASN A 191 -0.74 -13.37 2.00
C ASN A 191 -1.94 -14.21 1.54
N VAL A 192 -1.69 -15.33 0.86
CA VAL A 192 -2.75 -16.22 0.35
C VAL A 192 -3.67 -16.70 1.47
N THR A 193 -3.10 -17.20 2.57
CA THR A 193 -3.86 -17.73 3.71
C THR A 193 -4.69 -16.63 4.40
N ASP A 194 -4.10 -15.46 4.63
CA ASP A 194 -4.81 -14.31 5.18
C ASP A 194 -5.91 -13.81 4.24
N THR A 195 -5.75 -13.96 2.92
CA THR A 195 -6.78 -13.60 1.94
C THR A 195 -7.96 -14.55 1.99
N GLU A 196 -7.71 -15.86 2.11
CA GLU A 196 -8.77 -16.87 2.29
C GLU A 196 -9.55 -16.62 3.58
N HIS A 197 -8.85 -16.40 4.69
CA HIS A 197 -9.47 -16.07 5.97
C HIS A 197 -10.22 -14.74 5.92
N TYR A 198 -9.67 -13.73 5.24
CA TYR A 198 -10.34 -12.44 5.05
C TYR A 198 -11.66 -12.61 4.29
N ILE A 199 -11.65 -13.27 3.13
CA ILE A 199 -12.86 -13.57 2.35
C ILE A 199 -13.87 -14.33 3.22
N SER A 200 -13.40 -15.32 3.98
CA SER A 200 -14.25 -16.15 4.81
C SER A 200 -14.91 -15.36 5.94
N ALA A 201 -14.14 -14.53 6.65
CA ALA A 201 -14.65 -13.66 7.70
C ALA A 201 -15.69 -12.66 7.17
N ARG A 202 -15.48 -12.11 5.96
CA ARG A 202 -16.42 -11.17 5.32
C ARG A 202 -17.75 -11.82 4.96
N ILE A 203 -17.72 -13.06 4.48
CA ILE A 203 -18.93 -13.83 4.15
C ILE A 203 -19.66 -14.29 5.43
N ALA A 204 -18.91 -14.80 6.41
CA ALA A 204 -19.47 -15.23 7.69
C ALA A 204 -20.15 -14.09 8.44
N HIS A 205 -19.62 -12.86 8.33
CA HIS A 205 -20.19 -11.68 8.95
C HIS A 205 -21.63 -11.39 8.51
N VAL A 206 -21.99 -11.73 7.26
CA VAL A 206 -23.34 -11.56 6.73
C VAL A 206 -24.14 -12.87 6.75
N GLY A 207 -23.69 -13.86 7.53
CA GLY A 207 -24.37 -15.13 7.76
C GLY A 207 -24.10 -16.23 6.73
N GLY A 208 -23.18 -16.01 5.79
CA GLY A 208 -22.87 -16.99 4.73
C GLY A 208 -21.78 -17.98 5.09
N GLU A 209 -21.69 -19.07 4.31
CA GLU A 209 -20.59 -20.03 4.34
C GLU A 209 -19.66 -19.79 3.14
N ALA A 210 -18.41 -19.39 3.41
CA ALA A 210 -17.50 -18.97 2.35
C ALA A 210 -17.14 -20.11 1.39
N THR A 211 -16.99 -21.33 1.90
CA THR A 211 -16.66 -22.51 1.08
C THR A 211 -17.82 -22.96 0.18
N ALA A 212 -19.05 -22.57 0.51
CA ALA A 212 -20.22 -22.79 -0.32
C ALA A 212 -20.21 -21.88 -1.56
N ILE A 213 -19.59 -20.70 -1.48
CA ILE A 213 -19.62 -19.67 -2.53
C ILE A 213 -18.29 -19.57 -3.29
N PHE A 214 -17.16 -19.67 -2.60
CA PHE A 214 -15.81 -19.61 -3.15
C PHE A 214 -15.03 -20.88 -2.78
N SER A 215 -14.52 -21.62 -3.77
CA SER A 215 -13.56 -22.69 -3.49
C SER A 215 -12.19 -22.13 -3.13
N ALA A 216 -11.37 -22.90 -2.41
CA ALA A 216 -9.99 -22.50 -2.06
C ALA A 216 -9.17 -22.08 -3.30
N SER A 217 -9.29 -22.81 -4.41
CA SER A 217 -8.66 -22.45 -5.68
C SER A 217 -9.10 -21.10 -6.25
N VAL A 218 -10.35 -20.68 -6.02
CA VAL A 218 -10.88 -19.40 -6.47
C VAL A 218 -10.43 -18.29 -5.52
N MET A 219 -10.37 -18.53 -4.22
CA MET A 219 -9.79 -17.58 -3.26
C MET A 219 -8.30 -17.33 -3.51
N ALA A 220 -7.54 -18.37 -3.87
CA ALA A 220 -6.15 -18.23 -4.31
C ALA A 220 -6.02 -17.35 -5.57
N LEU A 221 -6.91 -17.51 -6.55
CA LEU A 221 -6.96 -16.62 -7.72
C LEU A 221 -7.31 -15.18 -7.33
N VAL A 222 -8.23 -14.98 -6.39
CA VAL A 222 -8.54 -13.65 -5.85
C VAL A 222 -7.29 -13.01 -5.24
N HIS A 223 -6.51 -13.74 -4.45
CA HIS A 223 -5.23 -13.24 -3.94
C HIS A 223 -4.29 -12.83 -5.09
N THR A 224 -4.08 -13.70 -6.07
CA THR A 224 -3.20 -13.44 -7.22
C THR A 224 -3.61 -12.18 -7.98
N TYR A 225 -4.91 -11.99 -8.23
CA TYR A 225 -5.40 -10.83 -8.99
C TYR A 225 -5.44 -9.53 -8.18
N SER A 226 -5.69 -9.63 -6.88
CA SER A 226 -5.73 -8.47 -5.98
C SER A 226 -4.35 -8.07 -5.44
N ASN A 227 -3.34 -8.93 -5.58
CA ASN A 227 -2.06 -8.86 -4.85
C ASN A 227 -2.26 -8.78 -3.33
N GLY A 228 -3.30 -9.42 -2.80
CA GLY A 228 -3.60 -9.41 -1.36
C GLY A 228 -4.07 -8.08 -0.80
N LEU A 229 -4.40 -7.08 -1.63
CA LEU A 229 -4.87 -5.78 -1.16
C LEU A 229 -6.37 -5.84 -0.79
N PRO A 230 -6.77 -5.58 0.46
CA PRO A 230 -8.19 -5.69 0.89
C PRO A 230 -9.18 -4.92 0.02
N GLN A 231 -8.86 -3.69 -0.39
CA GLN A 231 -9.72 -2.92 -1.29
C GLN A 231 -9.93 -3.65 -2.63
N ARG A 232 -8.87 -4.25 -3.18
CA ARG A 232 -8.95 -4.97 -4.44
C ARG A 232 -9.68 -6.30 -4.29
N ILE A 233 -9.47 -7.01 -3.19
CA ILE A 233 -10.23 -8.22 -2.84
C ILE A 233 -11.72 -7.89 -2.82
N ASN A 234 -12.12 -6.82 -2.10
CA ASN A 234 -13.52 -6.42 -2.00
C ASN A 234 -14.14 -6.11 -3.37
N SER A 235 -13.51 -5.24 -4.17
CA SER A 235 -14.02 -4.91 -5.51
C SER A 235 -14.14 -6.13 -6.42
N LEU A 236 -13.15 -7.02 -6.39
CA LEU A 236 -13.13 -8.20 -7.24
C LEU A 236 -14.22 -9.19 -6.84
N CYS A 237 -14.33 -9.50 -5.54
CA CYS A 237 -15.31 -10.44 -5.02
C CYS A 237 -16.74 -9.93 -5.20
N ASP A 238 -17.02 -8.64 -4.97
CA ASP A 238 -18.36 -8.06 -5.14
C ASP A 238 -18.87 -8.20 -6.58
N ILE A 239 -18.03 -7.84 -7.56
CA ILE A 239 -18.39 -7.97 -8.98
C ILE A 239 -18.47 -9.45 -9.39
N ALA A 240 -17.63 -10.31 -8.83
CA ALA A 240 -17.67 -11.74 -9.11
C ALA A 240 -18.95 -12.41 -8.61
N LEU A 241 -19.44 -12.04 -7.42
CA LEU A 241 -20.75 -12.49 -6.89
C LEU A 241 -21.89 -12.02 -7.79
N LEU A 242 -21.85 -10.77 -8.24
CA LEU A 242 -22.86 -10.25 -9.16
C LEU A 242 -22.85 -11.00 -10.50
N ASN A 243 -21.68 -11.32 -11.03
CA ASN A 243 -21.53 -12.08 -12.27
C ASN A 243 -22.03 -13.53 -12.13
N ALA A 244 -21.73 -14.19 -11.01
CA ALA A 244 -22.19 -15.54 -10.73
C ALA A 244 -23.73 -15.58 -10.62
N TYR A 245 -24.31 -14.63 -9.88
CA TYR A 245 -25.76 -14.44 -9.78
C TYR A 245 -26.41 -14.25 -11.17
N ALA A 246 -25.84 -13.37 -12.02
CA ALA A 246 -26.38 -13.13 -13.35
C ALA A 246 -26.35 -14.37 -14.26
N GLN A 247 -25.50 -15.36 -13.96
CA GLN A 247 -25.39 -16.62 -14.68
C GLN A 247 -26.15 -17.78 -13.99
N GLY A 248 -26.79 -17.53 -12.84
CA GLY A 248 -27.46 -18.56 -12.05
C GLY A 248 -26.50 -19.56 -11.38
N ASP A 249 -25.23 -19.21 -11.24
CA ASP A 249 -24.21 -20.07 -10.65
C ASP A 249 -24.15 -19.87 -9.11
N ASN A 250 -24.38 -20.94 -8.35
CA ASN A 250 -24.28 -20.93 -6.89
C ASN A 250 -22.83 -20.90 -6.34
N LYS A 251 -21.83 -20.99 -7.23
CA LYS A 251 -20.42 -20.88 -6.91
C LYS A 251 -19.72 -19.91 -7.85
N VAL A 252 -18.86 -19.08 -7.29
CA VAL A 252 -17.97 -18.21 -8.06
C VAL A 252 -16.90 -19.07 -8.72
N LYS A 253 -16.75 -18.91 -10.04
CA LYS A 253 -15.77 -19.61 -10.89
C LYS A 253 -14.74 -18.61 -11.42
N ARG A 254 -13.63 -19.12 -11.96
CA ARG A 254 -12.60 -18.31 -12.64
C ARG A 254 -13.18 -17.35 -13.67
N ALA A 255 -14.15 -17.80 -14.49
CA ALA A 255 -14.77 -16.98 -15.52
C ALA A 255 -15.46 -15.72 -14.95
N HIS A 256 -16.05 -15.81 -13.75
CA HIS A 256 -16.69 -14.66 -13.09
C HIS A 256 -15.65 -13.65 -12.59
N LEU A 257 -14.52 -14.13 -12.07
CA LEU A 257 -13.37 -13.30 -11.69
C LEU A 257 -12.76 -12.59 -12.91
N GLU A 258 -12.52 -13.31 -13.99
CA GLU A 258 -11.96 -12.73 -15.23
C GLU A 258 -12.89 -11.69 -15.84
N SER A 259 -14.20 -11.92 -15.80
CA SER A 259 -15.20 -10.92 -16.19
C SER A 259 -15.14 -9.68 -15.29
N ALA A 260 -15.01 -9.88 -13.97
CA ALA A 260 -14.87 -8.80 -13.01
C ALA A 260 -13.59 -7.98 -13.25
N LEU A 261 -12.46 -8.63 -13.56
CA LEU A 261 -11.21 -7.96 -13.90
C LEU A 261 -11.33 -7.07 -15.14
N ARG A 262 -11.97 -7.57 -16.21
CA ARG A 262 -12.25 -6.77 -17.40
C ARG A 262 -13.07 -5.53 -17.06
N LYS A 263 -14.10 -5.67 -16.22
CA LYS A 263 -14.94 -4.55 -15.77
C LYS A 263 -14.17 -3.54 -14.92
N LEU A 264 -13.24 -4.01 -14.08
CA LEU A 264 -12.38 -3.17 -13.24
C LEU A 264 -11.21 -2.52 -14.02
N GLY A 265 -11.01 -2.90 -15.29
CA GLY A 265 -9.84 -2.48 -16.06
C GLY A 265 -8.52 -3.03 -15.52
N TRP A 266 -8.55 -4.12 -14.74
CA TRP A 266 -7.34 -4.76 -14.23
C TRP A 266 -6.83 -5.75 -15.26
N ALA A 267 -5.52 -5.73 -15.52
CA ALA A 267 -4.90 -6.72 -16.38
C ALA A 267 -5.13 -8.12 -15.80
N VAL A 268 -5.81 -8.98 -16.57
CA VAL A 268 -5.94 -10.39 -16.25
C VAL A 268 -4.58 -11.02 -16.47
N ARG A 269 -3.87 -11.37 -15.38
CA ARG A 269 -2.81 -12.38 -15.50
C ARG A 269 -3.51 -13.68 -15.88
N ARG A 270 -3.44 -14.07 -17.15
CA ARG A 270 -3.85 -15.42 -17.54
C ARG A 270 -2.86 -16.36 -16.87
N ASP A 271 -3.31 -17.09 -15.85
CA ASP A 271 -2.64 -18.33 -15.48
C ASP A 271 -2.73 -19.25 -16.69
N SER A 272 -1.67 -19.30 -17.49
CA SER A 272 -1.49 -20.26 -18.56
C SER A 272 -1.21 -21.64 -17.96
N ALA A 273 -2.21 -22.22 -17.32
CA ALA A 273 -2.34 -23.64 -17.08
C ALA A 273 -3.17 -24.26 -18.22
N SER A 274 -2.65 -24.13 -19.44
CA SER A 274 -2.96 -25.00 -20.57
C SER A 274 -1.90 -24.78 -21.66
N THR A 275 -0.86 -25.60 -21.59
CA THR A 275 -0.05 -26.15 -22.69
C THR A 275 -0.17 -25.48 -24.06
N GLN A 276 0.50 -24.33 -24.26
CA GLN A 276 1.20 -24.03 -25.50
C GLN A 276 2.50 -23.29 -25.14
N ALA A 277 3.61 -23.76 -25.71
CA ALA A 277 4.96 -23.27 -25.44
C ALA A 277 5.07 -21.77 -25.73
N HIS A 278 5.04 -20.93 -24.70
CA HIS A 278 5.39 -19.52 -24.82
C HIS A 278 6.80 -19.32 -24.26
N ALA A 279 7.67 -18.69 -25.06
CA ALA A 279 9.05 -18.40 -24.73
C ALA A 279 9.11 -17.53 -23.45
N SER A 280 9.69 -18.05 -22.37
CA SER A 280 9.94 -17.28 -21.16
C SER A 280 11.09 -16.30 -21.40
N ALA A 281 10.87 -15.00 -21.29
CA ALA A 281 11.92 -14.00 -21.44
C ALA A 281 12.59 -13.70 -20.10
N ARG A 282 13.88 -13.41 -20.12
CA ARG A 282 14.68 -13.04 -18.95
C ARG A 282 15.64 -11.91 -19.29
N ILE A 283 16.07 -11.18 -18.27
CA ILE A 283 17.24 -10.31 -18.32
C ILE A 283 18.38 -10.99 -17.60
N VAL A 284 19.55 -11.03 -18.23
CA VAL A 284 20.79 -11.49 -17.60
C VAL A 284 21.67 -10.27 -17.39
N SER A 285 21.92 -9.93 -16.12
CA SER A 285 22.90 -8.91 -15.74
C SER A 285 24.24 -9.61 -15.51
N THR A 286 25.28 -9.20 -16.20
CA THR A 286 26.65 -9.69 -15.96
C THR A 286 27.49 -8.58 -15.35
N ASP A 287 28.08 -8.83 -14.18
CA ASP A 287 29.00 -7.89 -13.55
C ASP A 287 30.39 -7.91 -14.24
N THR A 288 31.24 -6.95 -13.88
CA THR A 288 32.62 -6.86 -14.41
C THR A 288 33.53 -8.01 -13.98
N ASN A 289 33.10 -8.83 -13.02
CA ASN A 289 33.81 -10.01 -12.52
C ASN A 289 33.32 -11.30 -13.19
N GLY A 290 32.36 -11.21 -14.12
CA GLY A 290 31.78 -12.35 -14.84
C GLY A 290 30.63 -13.05 -14.11
N HIS A 291 30.18 -12.57 -12.94
CA HIS A 291 29.00 -13.12 -12.28
C HIS A 291 27.74 -12.66 -12.99
N SER A 292 26.90 -13.64 -13.35
CA SER A 292 25.64 -13.37 -14.04
C SER A 292 24.44 -13.66 -13.13
N VAL A 293 23.55 -12.69 -13.00
CA VAL A 293 22.27 -12.81 -12.29
C VAL A 293 21.14 -12.74 -13.31
N SER A 294 20.20 -13.67 -13.22
CA SER A 294 19.06 -13.74 -14.13
C SER A 294 17.78 -13.27 -13.45
N TYR A 295 17.04 -12.40 -14.15
CA TYR A 295 15.77 -11.82 -13.75
C TYR A 295 14.69 -12.29 -14.72
N ASP A 296 13.74 -13.08 -14.24
CA ASP A 296 12.61 -13.55 -15.05
C ASP A 296 11.63 -12.42 -15.31
N LEU A 297 11.26 -12.22 -16.57
CA LEU A 297 10.35 -11.15 -16.95
C LEU A 297 8.88 -11.56 -16.84
N SER A 298 8.52 -12.85 -16.85
CA SER A 298 7.20 -13.46 -16.55
C SER A 298 5.94 -12.54 -16.57
N GLY A 299 5.79 -11.69 -17.59
CA GLY A 299 4.71 -10.70 -17.71
C GLY A 299 4.71 -9.57 -16.65
N GLN A 300 5.82 -9.32 -15.95
CA GLN A 300 5.99 -8.25 -14.97
C GLN A 300 6.84 -7.12 -15.55
N ALA A 301 6.60 -5.90 -15.08
CA ALA A 301 7.52 -4.80 -15.32
C ALA A 301 8.69 -4.87 -14.34
N LEU A 302 9.92 -4.75 -14.84
CA LEU A 302 11.11 -4.62 -14.00
C LEU A 302 11.60 -3.18 -14.00
N ARG A 303 11.99 -2.69 -12.82
CA ARG A 303 12.59 -1.38 -12.61
C ARG A 303 14.10 -1.51 -12.50
N ILE A 304 14.80 -0.60 -13.17
CA ILE A 304 16.25 -0.59 -13.25
C ILE A 304 16.75 0.78 -12.79
N GLY A 305 17.66 0.80 -11.82
CA GLY A 305 18.19 2.05 -11.28
C GLY A 305 19.02 1.88 -10.02
N ARG A 306 19.43 3.00 -9.43
CA ARG A 306 20.29 3.02 -8.24
C ARG A 306 19.54 2.79 -6.93
N ALA A 307 18.23 3.08 -6.89
CA ALA A 307 17.43 2.92 -5.68
C ALA A 307 17.39 1.47 -5.20
N GLU A 308 17.32 1.27 -3.87
CA GLU A 308 17.31 -0.07 -3.28
C GLU A 308 16.04 -0.86 -3.58
N ASP A 309 14.97 -0.20 -4.04
CA ASP A 309 13.70 -0.81 -4.41
C ASP A 309 13.55 -1.05 -5.93
N CYS A 310 14.64 -0.93 -6.70
CA CYS A 310 14.70 -1.38 -8.08
C CYS A 310 14.91 -2.90 -8.15
N ASP A 311 14.21 -3.56 -9.07
CA ASP A 311 14.34 -5.01 -9.29
C ASP A 311 15.75 -5.37 -9.81
N ILE A 312 16.32 -4.52 -10.66
CA ILE A 312 17.72 -4.58 -11.07
C ILE A 312 18.43 -3.34 -10.54
N ARG A 313 19.20 -3.52 -9.46
CA ARG A 313 19.95 -2.45 -8.81
C ARG A 313 21.29 -2.23 -9.52
N ILE A 314 21.52 -1.00 -9.97
CA ILE A 314 22.81 -0.55 -10.53
C ILE A 314 23.35 0.54 -9.62
N ASP A 315 24.18 0.15 -8.66
CA ASP A 315 24.76 1.07 -7.67
C ASP A 315 26.01 1.76 -8.20
N GLN A 316 25.82 2.65 -9.18
CA GLN A 316 26.90 3.39 -9.84
C GLN A 316 26.63 4.89 -9.80
N GLN A 317 27.69 5.67 -9.59
CA GLN A 317 27.63 7.13 -9.62
C GLN A 317 27.35 7.58 -11.06
N GLY A 318 26.24 8.31 -11.27
CA GLY A 318 25.77 8.74 -12.60
C GLY A 318 24.55 7.97 -13.12
N VAL A 319 24.12 6.90 -12.43
CA VAL A 319 22.84 6.23 -12.71
C VAL A 319 21.75 6.81 -11.81
N ALA A 320 20.60 7.18 -12.37
CA ALA A 320 19.48 7.69 -11.60
C ALA A 320 18.85 6.62 -10.70
N ASP A 321 18.17 7.07 -9.66
CA ASP A 321 17.48 6.20 -8.70
C ASP A 321 16.46 5.28 -9.42
N TYR A 322 15.76 5.79 -10.43
CA TYR A 322 14.85 5.05 -11.32
C TYR A 322 15.15 5.36 -12.79
N GLN A 323 16.20 4.74 -13.33
CA GLN A 323 16.74 5.09 -14.66
C GLN A 323 15.88 4.56 -15.80
N ALA A 324 15.46 3.30 -15.74
CA ALA A 324 14.74 2.65 -16.82
C ALA A 324 13.75 1.61 -16.29
N ALA A 325 12.84 1.16 -17.16
CA ALA A 325 11.98 0.03 -16.90
C ALA A 325 11.87 -0.88 -18.13
N VAL A 326 11.72 -2.18 -17.90
CA VAL A 326 11.34 -3.14 -18.93
C VAL A 326 9.89 -3.52 -18.67
N VAL A 327 9.01 -3.16 -19.60
CA VAL A 327 7.56 -3.31 -19.47
C VAL A 327 7.02 -4.27 -20.52
N PRO A 328 6.08 -5.16 -20.19
CA PRO A 328 5.49 -6.06 -21.17
C PRO A 328 4.63 -5.29 -22.19
N ILE A 329 4.85 -5.55 -23.48
CA ILE A 329 4.00 -5.09 -24.59
C ILE A 329 2.95 -6.16 -24.91
N SER A 330 3.36 -7.43 -24.87
CA SER A 330 2.53 -8.62 -25.09
C SER A 330 3.10 -9.80 -24.31
N ASP A 331 2.46 -10.97 -24.38
CA ASP A 331 2.83 -12.18 -23.64
C ASP A 331 4.28 -12.66 -23.90
N SER A 332 4.93 -12.20 -24.98
CA SER A 332 6.30 -12.58 -25.36
C SER A 332 7.17 -11.42 -25.86
N SER A 333 6.75 -10.17 -25.67
CA SER A 333 7.49 -8.98 -26.13
C SER A 333 7.53 -7.91 -25.06
N TYR A 334 8.69 -7.29 -24.88
CA TYR A 334 8.94 -6.29 -23.84
C TYR A 334 9.48 -5.01 -24.47
N LEU A 335 9.13 -3.88 -23.85
CA LEU A 335 9.60 -2.55 -24.19
C LEU A 335 10.58 -2.10 -23.13
N LEU A 336 11.74 -1.61 -23.53
CA LEU A 336 12.60 -0.83 -22.65
C LEU A 336 12.17 0.64 -22.71
N GLU A 337 11.94 1.24 -21.56
CA GLU A 337 11.63 2.66 -21.40
C GLU A 337 12.73 3.34 -20.56
N ASN A 338 13.37 4.37 -21.12
CA ASN A 338 14.22 5.28 -20.36
C ASN A 338 13.33 6.36 -19.72
N HIS A 339 13.36 6.46 -18.39
CA HIS A 339 12.51 7.40 -17.65
C HIS A 339 13.14 8.79 -17.51
N ASN A 340 14.39 8.96 -17.91
CA ASN A 340 15.07 10.25 -17.91
C ASN A 340 15.15 10.86 -19.31
N THR A 341 15.43 12.16 -19.34
CA THR A 341 15.57 12.94 -20.58
C THR A 341 16.96 12.85 -21.20
N ASP A 342 17.89 12.13 -20.57
CA ASP A 342 19.25 11.95 -21.06
C ASP A 342 19.40 10.71 -21.96
N ASN A 343 20.51 10.63 -22.69
CA ASN A 343 20.85 9.52 -23.57
C ASN A 343 21.65 8.42 -22.82
N SER A 344 21.41 8.27 -21.51
CA SER A 344 22.21 7.40 -20.63
C SER A 344 21.86 5.90 -20.75
N VAL A 345 20.74 5.57 -21.40
CA VAL A 345 20.30 4.20 -21.67
C VAL A 345 20.51 3.87 -23.13
N LEU A 346 21.37 2.89 -23.40
CA LEU A 346 21.68 2.44 -24.75
C LEU A 346 21.13 1.04 -24.99
N VAL A 347 20.67 0.74 -26.19
CA VAL A 347 20.40 -0.62 -26.67
C VAL A 347 21.28 -0.87 -27.88
N ASN A 348 22.13 -1.88 -27.82
CA ASN A 348 23.13 -2.19 -28.85
C ASN A 348 23.92 -0.93 -29.28
N ALA A 349 24.45 -0.19 -28.29
CA ALA A 349 25.18 1.07 -28.44
C ALA A 349 24.40 2.28 -29.02
N SER A 350 23.09 2.16 -29.23
CA SER A 350 22.24 3.26 -29.69
C SER A 350 21.39 3.82 -28.55
N ALA A 351 21.38 5.14 -28.36
CA ALA A 351 20.57 5.77 -27.32
C ALA A 351 19.08 5.64 -27.62
N VAL A 352 18.30 5.25 -26.62
CA VAL A 352 16.86 5.02 -26.79
C VAL A 352 16.04 5.72 -25.72
N LYS A 353 14.86 6.20 -26.14
CA LYS A 353 13.82 6.66 -25.20
C LYS A 353 12.82 5.54 -24.90
N ARG A 354 12.33 4.87 -25.94
CA ARG A 354 11.46 3.68 -25.86
C ARG A 354 11.76 2.77 -27.03
N VAL A 355 12.04 1.49 -26.80
CA VAL A 355 12.34 0.52 -27.86
C VAL A 355 11.85 -0.89 -27.51
N PRO A 356 11.22 -1.63 -28.43
CA PRO A 356 10.93 -3.04 -28.24
C PRO A 356 12.23 -3.86 -28.22
N LEU A 357 12.37 -4.75 -27.23
CA LEU A 357 13.52 -5.62 -27.09
C LEU A 357 13.38 -6.90 -27.92
N LYS A 358 14.48 -7.31 -28.57
CA LYS A 358 14.64 -8.58 -29.29
C LYS A 358 15.66 -9.45 -28.58
N SER A 359 15.47 -10.77 -28.62
CA SER A 359 16.41 -11.70 -27.98
C SER A 359 17.83 -11.48 -28.47
N GLY A 360 18.78 -11.34 -27.54
CA GLY A 360 20.16 -10.98 -27.80
C GLY A 360 20.47 -9.49 -27.65
N ASP A 361 19.47 -8.62 -27.51
CA ASP A 361 19.70 -7.19 -27.29
C ASP A 361 20.44 -6.96 -25.97
N VAL A 362 21.44 -6.08 -26.02
CA VAL A 362 22.22 -5.65 -24.86
C VAL A 362 21.80 -4.23 -24.50
N VAL A 363 21.30 -4.06 -23.29
CA VAL A 363 20.96 -2.77 -22.69
C VAL A 363 22.14 -2.32 -21.82
N SER A 364 22.70 -1.16 -22.13
CA SER A 364 23.80 -0.57 -21.36
C SER A 364 23.30 0.62 -20.54
N ILE A 365 23.56 0.60 -19.24
CA ILE A 365 23.22 1.68 -18.30
C ILE A 365 24.43 1.91 -17.39
N GLY A 366 25.09 3.07 -17.55
CA GLY A 366 26.40 3.27 -16.94
C GLY A 366 27.39 2.22 -17.45
N ASN A 367 28.05 1.51 -16.53
CA ASN A 367 28.96 0.41 -16.84
C ASN A 367 28.27 -0.97 -16.76
N ALA A 368 26.96 -1.03 -16.50
CA ALA A 368 26.23 -2.30 -16.45
C ALA A 368 25.70 -2.69 -17.83
N GLU A 369 25.87 -3.96 -18.18
CA GLU A 369 25.29 -4.57 -19.39
C GLU A 369 24.23 -5.61 -19.00
N LEU A 370 23.04 -5.43 -19.54
CA LEU A 370 21.88 -6.30 -19.31
C LEU A 370 21.46 -6.92 -20.63
N ARG A 371 21.56 -8.24 -20.75
CA ARG A 371 21.16 -8.96 -21.97
C ARG A 371 19.73 -9.44 -21.85
N TYR A 372 18.90 -9.10 -22.83
CA TYR A 372 17.56 -9.65 -22.97
C TYR A 372 17.60 -10.96 -23.73
N GLU A 373 17.02 -12.02 -23.16
CA GLU A 373 17.00 -13.35 -23.75
C GLU A 373 15.59 -13.92 -23.74
N THR A 374 15.15 -14.48 -24.87
CA THR A 374 13.95 -15.32 -24.91
C THR A 374 14.36 -16.79 -24.83
N LEU A 375 13.90 -17.50 -23.81
CA LEU A 375 14.14 -18.94 -23.67
C LEU A 375 13.19 -19.70 -24.60
N SER A 376 13.75 -20.48 -25.52
CA SER A 376 13.03 -21.57 -26.16
C SER A 376 12.81 -22.71 -25.16
N ALA A 377 11.80 -23.55 -25.39
CA ALA A 377 11.36 -24.59 -24.46
C ALA A 377 12.40 -25.68 -24.10
N GLU A 378 13.62 -25.65 -24.67
CA GLU A 378 14.67 -26.67 -24.53
C GLU A 378 15.80 -26.31 -23.56
N GLN A 379 15.85 -25.09 -23.01
CA GLN A 379 17.01 -24.61 -22.20
C GLN A 379 16.71 -24.32 -20.72
N ARG A 380 15.72 -24.97 -20.11
CA ARG A 380 15.56 -24.91 -18.65
C ARG A 380 16.73 -25.66 -17.98
N PRO A 381 17.54 -25.04 -17.10
CA PRO A 381 18.49 -25.80 -16.31
C PRO A 381 17.70 -26.72 -15.37
N SER A 382 18.01 -28.01 -15.43
CA SER A 382 17.53 -28.99 -14.47
C SER A 382 18.00 -28.58 -13.08
N ALA A 383 17.04 -28.33 -12.18
CA ALA A 383 17.32 -28.18 -10.77
C ALA A 383 17.93 -29.50 -10.28
N GLN A 384 19.26 -29.52 -10.12
CA GLN A 384 19.95 -30.63 -9.48
C GLN A 384 19.55 -30.62 -8.01
N SER A 385 18.76 -31.62 -7.66
CA SER A 385 18.61 -32.13 -6.31
C SER A 385 19.96 -32.68 -5.82
N SER A 386 20.49 -32.10 -4.75
CA SER A 386 21.37 -32.76 -3.78
C SER A 386 21.25 -32.06 -2.45
#